data_AF-A0A974S944-F1
#
_entry.id   AF-A0A974S944-F1
#
_cell.length_a   1.000
_cell.length_b   1.000
_cell.length_c   1.000
_cell.angle_alpha   90.00
_cell.angle_beta   90.00
_cell.angle_gamma   90.00
#
_symmetry.space_group_name_H-M   'P 1'
#
loop_
_entity.id
_entity.type
_entity.pdbx_description
1 polymer ?
#
loop_
_entity_poly.entity_id
_entity_poly.type
_entity_poly.pdbx_seq_one_letter_code
_entity_poly.pdbx_strand_id
1 'polypeptide(L)' 'MALFVMICLDKPGSLDLRMATRPAHLAYAGTFASVVKLGGPILDDKGDMAGSCW' A
#
# COMPACT_ATOMS: atom_id res chain seq x y z
N MET A 1 -17.70 11.59 -10.86
CA MET A 1 -16.61 10.66 -11.18
C MET A 1 -16.83 9.39 -10.38
N ALA A 2 -16.68 8.21 -10.96
CA ALA A 2 -16.72 6.96 -10.20
C ALA A 2 -15.47 6.81 -9.33
N LEU A 3 -15.61 6.14 -8.18
CA LEU A 3 -14.49 5.76 -7.32
C LEU A 3 -14.17 4.28 -7.52
N PHE A 4 -12.91 3.93 -7.34
CA PHE A 4 -12.41 2.57 -7.42
C PHE A 4 -11.67 2.24 -6.13
N VAL A 5 -11.63 0.95 -5.80
CA VAL A 5 -10.85 0.42 -4.67
C VAL A 5 -9.88 -0.61 -5.22
N MET A 6 -8.61 -0.51 -4.82
CA MET A 6 -7.58 -1.49 -5.14
C MET A 6 -7.05 -2.13 -3.87
N ILE A 7 -7.10 -3.47 -3.82
CA ILE A 7 -6.54 -4.26 -2.73
C ILE A 7 -5.38 -5.09 -3.28
N CYS A 8 -4.19 -4.88 -2.72
CA CYS A 8 -2.99 -5.64 -3.04
C CYS A 8 -2.51 -6.36 -1.79
N LEU A 9 -2.43 -7.69 -1.82
CA LEU A 9 -1.94 -8.48 -0.70
C LEU A 9 -0.47 -8.84 -0.91
N ASP A 10 0.32 -8.73 0.16
CA ASP A 10 1.72 -9.10 0.12
C ASP A 10 1.85 -10.64 0.01
N LYS A 11 2.91 -11.10 -0.65
CA LYS A 11 3.23 -12.53 -0.66
C LYS A 11 3.71 -12.94 0.74
N PRO A 12 3.49 -14.21 1.17
CA PRO A 12 3.99 -14.69 2.46
C PRO A 12 5.49 -14.42 2.63
N GLY A 13 5.89 -13.95 3.81
CA GLY A 13 7.30 -13.68 4.15
C GLY A 13 7.93 -12.48 3.42
N SER A 14 7.15 -11.58 2.82
CA SER A 14 7.67 -10.46 2.02
C SER A 14 7.78 -9.12 2.76
N LEU A 15 7.70 -9.11 4.10
CA LEU A 15 7.71 -7.89 4.91
C LEU A 15 9.00 -7.07 4.70
N ASP A 16 10.16 -7.72 4.70
CA ASP A 16 11.45 -7.02 4.53
C ASP A 16 11.55 -6.34 3.17
N LEU A 17 11.14 -7.04 2.10
CA LEU A 17 11.07 -6.47 0.75
C LEU A 17 10.12 -5.28 0.70
N ARG A 18 8.96 -5.39 1.36
CA ARG A 18 8.01 -4.28 1.47
C ARG A 18 8.61 -3.07 2.16
N MET A 19 9.28 -3.27 3.29
CA MET A 19 9.93 -2.18 4.02
C MET A 19 11.03 -1.52 3.19
N ALA A 20 11.85 -2.32 2.51
CA ALA A 20 12.93 -1.83 1.65
C ALA A 20 12.41 -1.00 0.46
N THR A 21 11.26 -1.37 -0.13
CA THR A 21 10.70 -0.70 -1.31
C THR A 21 9.69 0.40 -0.98
N ARG A 22 9.25 0.50 0.28
CA ARG A 22 8.22 1.45 0.73
C ARG A 22 8.52 2.92 0.37
N PRO A 23 9.74 3.46 0.54
CA PRO A 23 10.01 4.85 0.17
C PRO A 23 9.79 5.12 -1.33
N ALA A 24 10.25 4.22 -2.19
CA ALA A 24 10.06 4.33 -3.64
C ALA A 24 8.57 4.21 -4.03
N HIS A 25 7.85 3.29 -3.39
CA HIS A 25 6.41 3.13 -3.60
C HIS A 25 5.62 4.39 -3.22
N LEU A 26 5.91 5.00 -2.06
CA LEU A 26 5.25 6.23 -1.62
C LEU A 26 5.61 7.43 -2.51
N ALA A 27 6.85 7.52 -2.98
CA ALA A 27 7.26 8.54 -3.95
C ALA A 27 6.46 8.42 -5.26
N TYR A 28 6.24 7.20 -5.77
CA TYR A 28 5.39 6.95 -6.92
C TYR A 28 3.93 7.31 -6.66
N ALA A 29 3.35 6.81 -5.56
CA ALA A 29 1.97 7.09 -5.18
C ALA A 29 1.71 8.59 -4.99
N GLY A 30 2.69 9.33 -4.47
CA GLY A 30 2.62 10.80 -4.30
C GLY A 30 2.40 11.57 -5.61
N THR A 31 2.78 11.00 -6.75
CA THR A 31 2.52 11.61 -8.07
C THR A 31 1.03 11.60 -8.44
N PHE A 32 0.20 10.84 -7.72
CA PHE A 32 -1.25 10.70 -7.92
C PHE A 32 -2.08 11.37 -6.81
N ALA A 33 -1.48 12.24 -5.98
CA ALA A 33 -2.14 12.83 -4.82
C ALA A 33 -3.44 13.61 -5.13
N SER A 34 -3.61 14.10 -6.36
CA SER A 34 -4.84 14.80 -6.78
C SER A 34 -6.03 13.86 -7.02
N VAL A 35 -5.78 12.58 -7.29
CA VAL A 35 -6.82 11.59 -7.66
C VAL A 35 -7.04 10.53 -6.58
N VAL A 36 -6.01 10.20 -5.79
CA VAL A 36 -6.12 9.26 -4.66
C VAL A 36 -6.94 9.89 -3.53
N LYS A 37 -8.00 9.21 -3.10
CA LYS A 37 -8.88 9.69 -2.00
C LYS A 37 -8.50 9.11 -0.64
N LEU A 38 -7.99 7.88 -0.63
CA LEU A 38 -7.57 7.17 0.56
C LEU A 38 -6.46 6.20 0.16
N GLY A 39 -5.54 5.89 1.07
CA GLY A 39 -4.44 4.98 0.80
C GLY A 39 -3.75 4.57 2.10
N GLY A 40 -3.50 3.27 2.28
CA GLY A 40 -2.86 2.80 3.49
C GLY A 40 -2.50 1.31 3.49
N PRO A 41 -1.66 0.87 4.44
CA PRO A 41 -1.37 -0.54 4.59
C PRO A 41 -2.56 -1.28 5.22
N ILE A 42 -2.80 -2.50 4.74
CA ILE A 42 -3.52 -3.53 5.48
C ILE A 42 -2.51 -4.16 6.45
N LEU A 43 -2.94 -4.37 7.69
CA LEU A 43 -2.14 -4.95 8.76
C LEU A 43 -2.56 -6.40 9.00
N ASP A 44 -1.60 -7.23 9.42
CA ASP A 44 -1.88 -8.56 9.97
C ASP A 44 -2.21 -8.49 11.47
N ASP A 45 -2.44 -9.66 12.06
CA ASP A 45 -2.80 -9.81 13.49
C ASP A 45 -1.69 -9.34 14.45
N LYS A 46 -0.45 -9.18 13.98
CA LYS A 46 0.69 -8.67 14.76
C LYS A 46 0.85 -7.15 14.63
N GLY A 47 0.05 -6.53 13.76
CA GLY A 47 0.18 -5.12 13.40
C GLY A 47 1.24 -4.86 12.33
N ASP A 48 1.82 -5.92 11.74
CA ASP A 48 2.77 -5.80 10.65
C ASP A 48 2.05 -5.56 9.33
N MET A 49 2.75 -4.91 8.42
CA MET A 49 2.23 -4.54 7.11
C MET A 49 2.12 -5.76 6.18
N ALA A 50 0.89 -6.13 5.78
CA ALA A 50 0.58 -7.33 4.98
C ALA A 50 -0.20 -7.10 3.67
N GLY A 51 -0.57 -5.86 3.37
CA GLY A 51 -1.04 -5.47 2.04
C GLY A 51 -1.26 -3.97 1.93
N SER A 52 -1.89 -3.51 0.85
CA SER A 52 -2.26 -2.11 0.63
C SER A 52 -3.70 -1.98 0.14
N CYS A 53 -4.37 -0.93 0.57
CA CYS A 53 -5.70 -0.51 0.12
C CYS A 53 -5.61 0.94 -0.38
N TRP A 54 -6.13 1.19 -1.58
CA TRP A 54 -6.12 2.48 -2.28
C TRP A 54 -7.48 2.79 -2.89
#